data_AF-A0A1D8AGV6-F1
#
_entry.id   AF-A0A1D8AGV6-F1
#
_cell.length_a   1.000
_cell.length_b   1.000
_cell.length_c   1.000
_cell.angle_alpha   90.00
_cell.angle_beta   90.00
_cell.angle_gamma   90.00
#
_symmetry.space_group_name_H-M   'P 1'
#
loop_
_entity.id
_entity.type
_entity.pdbx_description
1 polymer ?
#
loop_
_entity_poly.entity_id
_entity_poly.type
_entity_poly.pdbx_seq_one_letter_code
_entity_poly.pdbx_strand_id
1 'polypeptide(L)' 'MAARYVDSIVDYCENLQTFPHRGTRRDDLRPGLRTLGFRRRVTILFEVADDTVNIIGVYYGGQDYEANFQDDDAPEH' A
#
# COMPACT_ATOMS: atom_id res chain seq x y z
N MET A 1 -18.99 -15.05 -0.70
CA MET A 1 -17.59 -15.44 -0.38
C MET A 1 -16.61 -14.34 -0.77
N ALA A 2 -16.68 -13.75 -1.97
CA ALA A 2 -15.82 -12.64 -2.37
C ALA A 2 -16.04 -11.35 -1.57
N ALA A 3 -17.29 -10.93 -1.34
CA ALA A 3 -17.61 -9.71 -0.59
C ALA A 3 -16.96 -9.69 0.81
N ARG A 4 -17.16 -10.74 1.61
CA ARG A 4 -16.53 -10.87 2.95
C ARG A 4 -15.00 -10.77 2.94
N TYR A 5 -14.35 -11.20 1.85
CA TYR A 5 -12.91 -11.09 1.74
C TYR A 5 -12.50 -9.63 1.48
N VAL A 6 -13.21 -8.96 0.57
CA VAL A 6 -13.02 -7.51 0.31
C VAL A 6 -13.31 -6.70 1.57
N ASP A 7 -14.41 -6.98 2.27
CA ASP A 7 -14.76 -6.30 3.53
C ASP A 7 -13.62 -6.43 4.55
N SER A 8 -13.04 -7.63 4.68
CA SER A 8 -11.91 -7.84 5.59
C SER A 8 -10.63 -7.08 5.21
N ILE A 9 -10.45 -6.72 3.94
CA ILE A 9 -9.34 -5.86 3.49
C ILE A 9 -9.65 -4.41 3.84
N VAL A 10 -10.90 -3.96 3.63
CA VAL A 10 -11.36 -2.62 3.99
C VAL A 10 -11.22 -2.39 5.49
N ASP A 11 -11.75 -3.29 6.32
CA ASP A 11 -11.62 -3.25 7.79
C ASP A 11 -10.14 -3.15 8.21
N TYR A 12 -9.27 -3.84 7.48
CA TYR A 12 -7.85 -3.85 7.78
C TYR A 12 -7.14 -2.53 7.42
N CYS A 13 -7.54 -1.89 6.32
CA CYS A 13 -7.13 -0.54 5.95
C CYS A 13 -7.62 0.48 6.98
N GLU A 14 -8.88 0.41 7.42
CA GLU A 14 -9.43 1.32 8.44
C GLU A 14 -8.67 1.22 9.77
N ASN A 15 -8.22 0.01 10.13
CA ASN A 15 -7.38 -0.20 11.32
C ASN A 15 -5.97 0.41 11.21
N LEU A 16 -5.57 1.00 10.08
CA LEU A 16 -4.30 1.73 9.98
C LEU A 16 -4.34 3.03 10.79
N GLN A 17 -5.50 3.63 11.03
CA GLN A 17 -5.63 4.88 11.79
C GLN A 17 -5.03 4.78 13.21
N THR A 18 -5.07 3.60 13.84
CA THR A 18 -4.56 3.40 15.21
C THR A 18 -3.04 3.41 15.27
N PHE A 19 -2.38 2.90 14.23
CA PHE A 19 -0.92 2.81 14.14
C PHE A 19 -0.48 3.08 12.69
N PRO A 20 -0.56 4.34 12.22
CA PRO A 20 -0.42 4.66 10.79
C PRO A 20 1.01 4.43 10.28
N HIS A 21 2.00 4.44 11.16
CA HIS A 21 3.41 4.27 10.79
C HIS A 21 3.90 2.81 10.79
N ARG A 22 3.00 1.82 10.86
CA ARG A 22 3.35 0.39 10.74
C ARG A 22 3.67 0.00 9.29
N GLY A 23 4.11 -1.24 9.08
CA GLY A 23 4.52 -1.75 7.77
C GLY A 23 5.95 -1.38 7.39
N THR A 24 6.34 -1.76 6.18
CA THR A 24 7.68 -1.56 5.63
C THR A 24 7.72 -0.24 4.88
N ARG A 25 8.67 0.64 5.20
CA ARG A 25 8.93 1.83 4.38
C ARG A 25 9.56 1.42 3.06
N ARG A 26 9.06 1.98 1.97
CA ARG A 26 9.58 1.83 0.60
C ARG A 26 10.06 3.18 0.07
N ASP A 27 10.88 3.85 0.88
CA ASP A 27 11.50 5.13 0.51
C ASP A 27 12.43 4.97 -0.71
N ASP A 28 12.82 3.74 -1.04
CA ASP A 28 13.53 3.36 -2.26
C ASP A 28 12.68 3.51 -3.54
N LEU A 29 11.35 3.46 -3.44
CA LEU A 29 10.43 3.68 -4.56
C LEU A 29 9.89 5.11 -4.58
N ARG A 30 9.44 5.61 -3.42
CA ARG A 30 8.92 6.96 -3.25
C ARG A 30 9.01 7.36 -1.78
N PRO A 31 9.54 8.54 -1.43
CA PRO A 31 9.62 8.99 -0.05
C PRO A 31 8.27 8.96 0.66
N GLY A 32 8.21 8.35 1.84
CA GLY A 32 6.99 8.23 2.64
C GLY A 32 6.08 7.06 2.26
N LEU A 33 6.38 6.35 1.16
CA LEU A 33 5.64 5.17 0.75
C LEU A 33 5.83 4.02 1.74
N ARG A 34 4.76 3.29 1.99
CA ARG A 34 4.73 2.15 2.90
C ARG A 34 3.97 0.99 2.29
N THR A 35 4.40 -0.21 2.64
CA THR A 35 3.75 -1.45 2.24
C THR A 35 3.42 -2.30 3.44
N LEU A 36 2.31 -3.02 3.34
CA LEU A 36 1.87 -3.90 4.39
C LEU A 36 1.15 -5.13 3.83
N GLY A 37 1.53 -6.31 4.32
CA GLY A 37 0.98 -7.58 3.87
C GLY A 37 -0.26 -7.99 4.66
N PHE A 38 -1.34 -8.34 3.96
CA PHE A 38 -2.53 -8.97 4.52
C PHE A 38 -2.64 -10.43 4.06
N ARG A 39 -2.73 -11.34 5.03
CA ARG A 39 -2.92 -12.80 4.84
C ARG A 39 -1.99 -13.43 3.77
N ARG A 40 -0.75 -12.93 3.65
CA ARG A 40 0.28 -13.40 2.69
C ARG A 40 -0.14 -13.35 1.20
N ARG A 41 -1.23 -12.69 0.87
CA ARG A 41 -1.76 -12.65 -0.50
C ARG A 41 -2.05 -11.24 -0.98
N VAL A 42 -2.24 -10.29 -0.08
CA VAL A 42 -2.53 -8.91 -0.43
C VAL A 42 -1.40 -8.03 0.07
N THR A 43 -0.94 -7.13 -0.77
CA THR A 43 -0.02 -6.04 -0.42
C THR A 43 -0.79 -4.73 -0.52
N ILE A 44 -0.84 -3.99 0.58
CA ILE A 44 -1.46 -2.67 0.66
C ILE A 44 -0.34 -1.64 0.57
N LEU A 45 -0.43 -0.76 -0.42
CA LEU A 45 0.44 0.41 -0.57
C LEU A 45 -0.28 1.64 -0.03
N PHE A 46 0.41 2.39 0.81
CA PHE A 46 -0.15 3.59 1.42
C PHE A 46 0.96 4.56 1.82
N GLU A 47 0.58 5.78 2.11
CA GLU A 47 1.44 6.80 2.73
C GLU A 47 0.72 7.41 3.93
N VAL A 48 1.48 8.11 4.77
CA VAL A 48 0.92 8.91 5.88
C VAL A 48 1.30 10.37 5.63
N ALA A 49 0.32 11.20 5.36
CA ALA A 49 0.47 12.64 5.11
C ALA A 49 -0.48 13.40 6.02
N ASP A 50 0.03 14.39 6.77
CA ASP A 50 -0.76 15.24 7.68
C ASP A 50 -1.73 14.43 8.59
N ASP A 51 -1.18 13.43 9.29
CA ASP A 51 -1.91 12.47 10.14
C ASP A 51 -3.01 11.65 9.44
N THR A 52 -3.05 11.69 8.11
CA THR A 52 -4.00 10.96 7.26
C THR A 52 -3.31 9.79 6.58
N VAL A 53 -3.97 8.63 6.58
CA VAL A 53 -3.51 7.44 5.85
C VAL A 53 -4.13 7.45 4.46
N ASN A 54 -3.31 7.60 3.42
CA ASN A 54 -3.75 7.56 2.04
C ASN A 54 -3.46 6.18 1.45
N ILE A 55 -4.50 5.43 1.09
CA ILE A 55 -4.35 4.14 0.39
C ILE A 55 -4.09 4.42 -1.10
N ILE A 56 -2.91 4.04 -1.57
CA ILE A 56 -2.46 4.24 -2.95
C ILE A 56 -2.90 3.07 -3.82
N GLY A 57 -2.84 1.85 -3.28
CA GLY A 57 -3.26 0.66 -4.03
C GLY A 57 -3.30 -0.61 -3.21
N VAL A 58 -4.07 -1.58 -3.69
CA VAL A 58 -4.22 -2.91 -3.09
C VAL A 58 -3.92 -3.95 -4.17
N TYR A 59 -2.87 -4.72 -3.96
CA TYR A 59 -2.30 -5.65 -4.93
C TYR A 59 -2.45 -7.09 -4.43
N TYR A 60 -2.91 -8.01 -5.26
CA TYR A 60 -3.15 -9.41 -4.90
C TYR A 60 -2.15 -10.36 -5.56
N GLY A 61 -1.82 -11.45 -4.88
CA GLY A 61 -1.15 -12.61 -5.49
C GLY A 61 0.29 -12.36 -5.95
N GLY A 62 1.00 -11.41 -5.33
CA GLY A 62 2.37 -11.08 -5.72
C GLY A 62 2.46 -10.22 -6.99
N GLN A 63 1.38 -9.52 -7.34
CA GLN A 63 1.44 -8.45 -8.33
C GLN A 63 2.60 -7.50 -8.05
N ASP A 64 3.38 -7.24 -9.08
CA ASP A 64 4.51 -6.31 -9.03
C ASP A 64 3.99 -4.88 -9.03
N TYR A 65 3.96 -4.28 -7.85
CA TYR A 65 3.59 -2.88 -7.68
C TYR A 65 4.78 -1.94 -7.91
N GLU A 66 6.02 -2.46 -7.94
CA GLU A 66 7.23 -1.66 -8.07
C GLU A 66 7.36 -1.13 -9.50
N ALA A 67 6.88 -1.90 -10.48
CA ALA A 67 6.76 -1.47 -11.88
C ALA A 67 5.99 -0.15 -12.04
N ASN A 68 5.00 0.14 -11.18
CA ASN A 68 4.23 1.38 -11.25
C ASN A 68 5.04 2.63 -10.84
N PHE A 69 6.20 2.46 -10.21
CA PHE A 69 7.08 3.55 -9.77
C PHE A 69 8.38 3.63 -10.60
N GLN A 70 8.63 2.66 -11.48
CA GLN A 70 9.81 2.67 -12.36
C GLN A 70 9.68 3.68 -13.52
N ASP A 71 8.45 4.04 -13.91
CA ASP A 71 8.20 4.99 -15.00
C ASP A 71 8.34 6.47 -14.58
N ASP A 72 8.27 6.79 -13.28
CA ASP A 72 8.42 8.16 -12.75
C ASP A 72 9.89 8.64 -12.72
N ASP A 73 10.86 7.74 -12.92
CA ASP A 73 12.31 8.05 -13.00
C ASP A 73 12.82 8.13 -14.46
N ALA A 74 11.92 8.13 -15.44
CA ALA A 74 12.30 8.38 -16.82
C ALA A 74 12.64 9.88 -16.98
N PRO A 75 13.88 10.27 -17.34
CA PRO A 75 14.15 11.64 -17.72
C PRO A 75 13.24 11.98 -18.90
N GLU A 76 12.41 13.01 -18.72
CA GLU A 76 11.62 13.62 -19.78
C GLU A 76 12.60 13.98 -20.93
N HIS A 77 12.47 13.30 -22.06
CA HIS A 77 13.27 13.53 -23.25
C HIS A 77 12.49 14.35 -24.29
#